data_AF-A0A954Y2G4-F1
#
_entry.id   AF-A0A954Y2G4-F1
#
_cell.length_a   1.000
_cell.length_b   1.000
_cell.length_c   1.000
_cell.angle_alpha   90.00
_cell.angle_beta   90.00
_cell.angle_gamma   90.00
#
_symmetry.space_group_name_H-M   'P 1'
#
loop_
_entity.id
_entity.type
_entity.pdbx_description
1 polymer ?
#
loop_
_entity_poly.entity_id
_entity_poly.type
_entity_poly.pdbx_seq_one_letter_code
_entity_poly.pdbx_strand_id
1 'polypeptide(L)'
;MNVTRALAVAVPLRQAFFLLGALGVLGGSLLFTSPLFAAVAQEDYARQANVAPQPADIGGGYETPPAQRVAPRAEWMYVLDVVLLAAALVLAALVAHRWRRRWMATVLAIGSLAYFGFYRQGCVCPIGATQNIAVGLVDGAYAVPLAVLAFFLLPLVAALLVGRV
;
A
#
# COMPACT_ATOMS: atom_id res chain seq x y z
N MET A 1 11.08 31.02 -18.34
CA MET A 1 9.90 30.23 -17.90
C MET A 1 8.92 31.20 -17.25
N ASN A 2 7.78 31.45 -17.88
CA ASN A 2 6.86 32.54 -17.52
C ASN A 2 6.15 32.30 -16.19
N VAL A 3 6.14 33.33 -15.33
CA VAL A 3 5.56 33.36 -13.98
C VAL A 3 4.06 33.01 -13.98
N THR A 4 3.35 33.30 -15.07
CA THR A 4 1.94 32.97 -15.27
C THR A 4 1.65 31.47 -15.45
N ARG A 5 2.55 30.69 -16.07
CA ARG A 5 2.43 29.22 -16.13
C ARG A 5 2.75 28.56 -14.77
N ALA A 6 3.65 29.16 -13.98
CA ALA A 6 3.96 28.67 -12.64
C ALA A 6 2.78 28.86 -11.67
N LEU A 7 2.07 29.99 -11.76
CA LEU A 7 0.89 30.28 -10.93
C LEU A 7 -0.33 29.41 -11.30
N ALA A 8 -0.57 29.16 -12.60
CA ALA A 8 -1.70 28.33 -13.05
C ALA A 8 -1.56 26.84 -12.64
N VAL A 9 -0.34 26.32 -12.50
CA VAL A 9 -0.06 24.97 -11.99
C VAL A 9 0.01 24.92 -10.46
N ALA A 10 0.45 26.01 -9.81
CA ALA A 10 0.63 26.05 -8.35
C ALA A 10 -0.68 26.12 -7.55
N VAL A 11 -1.74 26.74 -8.10
CA VAL A 11 -3.06 26.83 -7.46
C VAL A 11 -3.76 25.47 -7.34
N PRO A 12 -3.88 24.64 -8.40
CA PRO A 12 -4.45 23.29 -8.28
C PRO A 12 -3.56 22.34 -7.48
N LEU A 13 -2.23 22.53 -7.46
CA LEU A 13 -1.32 21.72 -6.63
C LEU A 13 -1.54 21.98 -5.14
N ARG A 14 -1.67 23.25 -4.72
CA ARG A 14 -1.95 23.60 -3.32
C ARG A 14 -3.29 23.02 -2.86
N GLN A 15 -4.30 23.00 -3.73
CA GLN A 15 -5.61 22.41 -3.42
C GLN A 15 -5.59 20.87 -3.43
N ALA A 16 -4.86 20.22 -4.34
CA ALA A 16 -4.63 18.78 -4.32
C ALA A 16 -3.84 18.31 -3.10
N PHE A 17 -2.83 19.08 -2.65
CA PHE A 17 -2.10 18.82 -1.40
C PHE A 17 -2.98 18.99 -0.16
N PHE A 18 -3.86 20.00 -0.14
CA PHE A 18 -4.85 20.17 0.93
C PHE A 18 -5.92 19.05 0.92
N LEU A 19 -6.36 18.58 -0.25
CA LEU A 19 -7.32 17.49 -0.39
C LEU A 19 -6.71 16.12 -0.08
N LEU A 20 -5.44 15.86 -0.42
CA LEU A 20 -4.70 14.65 -0.02
C LEU A 20 -4.40 14.62 1.49
N GLY A 21 -4.06 15.78 2.07
CA GLY A 21 -3.94 15.94 3.52
C GLY A 21 -5.30 15.76 4.22
N ALA A 22 -6.37 16.33 3.67
CA ALA A 22 -7.72 16.19 4.20
C ALA A 22 -8.28 14.76 4.02
N LEU A 23 -8.01 14.06 2.91
CA LEU A 23 -8.36 12.64 2.75
C LEU A 23 -7.56 11.74 3.69
N GLY A 24 -6.29 12.05 3.95
CA GLY A 24 -5.47 11.33 4.94
C GLY A 24 -5.99 11.52 6.37
N VAL A 25 -6.43 12.74 6.71
CA VAL A 25 -7.00 13.06 8.02
C VAL A 25 -8.43 12.53 8.17
N LEU A 26 -9.30 12.68 7.16
CA LEU A 26 -10.67 12.16 7.18
C LEU A 26 -10.70 10.62 7.06
N GLY A 27 -9.84 10.03 6.23
CA GLY A 27 -9.66 8.58 6.13
C GLY A 27 -9.08 7.98 7.40
N GLY A 28 -8.08 8.63 8.01
CA GLY A 28 -7.57 8.23 9.32
C GLY A 28 -8.64 8.30 10.43
N SER A 29 -9.48 9.34 10.42
CA SER A 29 -10.53 9.56 11.43
C SER A 29 -11.73 8.62 11.29
N LEU A 30 -12.11 8.26 10.05
CA LEU A 30 -13.18 7.29 9.77
C LEU A 30 -12.74 5.84 10.04
N LEU A 31 -11.46 5.53 9.86
CA LEU A 31 -10.88 4.22 10.22
C LEU A 31 -10.66 4.06 11.73
N PHE A 32 -10.48 5.16 12.47
CA PHE A 32 -10.25 5.14 13.93
C PHE A 32 -11.51 4.81 14.75
N THR A 33 -12.71 4.95 14.17
CA THR A 33 -13.99 4.83 14.90
C THR A 33 -14.88 3.68 14.45
N SER A 34 -14.56 3.01 13.33
CA SER A 34 -15.37 1.89 12.84
C SER A 34 -14.95 0.55 13.46
N PRO A 35 -15.88 -0.24 14.05
CA PRO A 35 -15.60 -1.58 14.55
C PRO A 35 -15.24 -2.59 13.44
N LEU A 36 -15.25 -2.19 12.17
CA LEU A 36 -14.81 -3.01 11.04
C LEU A 36 -13.32 -3.38 11.09
N PHE A 37 -12.46 -2.55 11.71
CA PHE A 37 -11.02 -2.87 11.80
C PHE A 37 -10.76 -4.08 12.71
N ALA A 38 -11.63 -4.32 13.70
CA ALA A 38 -11.49 -5.41 14.67
C ALA A 38 -11.91 -6.79 14.11
N ALA A 39 -12.51 -6.86 12.92
CA ALA A 39 -13.14 -8.09 12.43
C ALA A 39 -12.27 -8.93 11.48
N VAL A 40 -11.10 -8.48 11.04
CA VAL A 40 -10.26 -9.29 10.13
C VAL A 40 -9.28 -10.12 10.95
N ALA A 41 -9.84 -11.07 11.68
CA ALA A 41 -9.11 -12.21 12.18
C ALA A 41 -8.53 -12.99 10.99
N GLN A 42 -7.20 -13.06 10.95
CA GLN A 42 -6.38 -14.11 10.36
C GLN A 42 -7.16 -15.14 9.51
N GLU A 43 -7.24 -14.92 8.20
CA GLU A 43 -7.63 -16.00 7.32
C GLU A 43 -6.54 -17.08 7.34
N ASP A 44 -6.94 -18.31 7.63
CA ASP A 44 -6.11 -19.48 7.39
C ASP A 44 -5.77 -19.53 5.91
N TYR A 45 -4.57 -19.03 5.56
CA TYR A 45 -4.08 -19.08 4.19
C TYR A 45 -3.94 -20.55 3.79
N ALA A 46 -4.96 -21.05 3.10
CA ALA A 46 -4.88 -22.21 2.25
C ALA A 46 -4.15 -21.77 0.98
N ARG A 47 -3.18 -22.57 0.52
CA ARG A 47 -2.54 -22.33 -0.77
C ARG A 47 -3.64 -22.31 -1.85
N GLN A 48 -4.03 -21.12 -2.30
CA GLN A 48 -5.10 -20.97 -3.28
C GLN A 48 -4.68 -21.44 -4.67
N ALA A 49 -3.37 -21.41 -4.95
CA ALA A 49 -2.80 -21.86 -6.21
C ALA A 49 -2.59 -23.39 -6.21
N ASN A 50 -3.59 -24.12 -6.69
CA ASN A 50 -3.45 -25.54 -7.07
C ASN A 50 -2.74 -25.73 -8.44
N VAL A 51 -2.35 -24.62 -9.08
CA VAL A 51 -1.66 -24.64 -10.38
C VAL A 51 -0.23 -25.18 -10.25
N ALA A 52 0.42 -24.95 -9.12
CA ALA A 52 1.74 -25.50 -8.86
C ALA A 52 1.65 -27.03 -8.64
N PRO A 53 2.61 -27.82 -9.14
CA PRO A 53 2.65 -29.28 -8.93
C PRO A 53 2.52 -29.62 -7.45
N GLN A 54 1.66 -30.57 -7.13
CA GLN A 54 1.48 -31.04 -5.76
C GLN A 54 2.59 -32.04 -5.42
N PRO A 55 2.85 -32.29 -4.12
CA PRO A 55 3.78 -33.35 -3.69
C PRO A 55 3.59 -34.68 -4.42
N ALA A 56 2.34 -35.06 -4.70
CA ALA A 56 2.00 -36.27 -5.44
C ALA A 56 2.47 -36.25 -6.91
N ASP A 57 2.54 -35.06 -7.54
CA ASP A 57 2.95 -34.88 -8.94
C ASP A 57 4.46 -34.72 -9.11
N ILE A 58 5.16 -34.24 -8.08
CA ILE A 58 6.62 -34.01 -8.09
C ILE A 58 7.38 -35.33 -7.91
N GLY A 59 6.86 -36.24 -7.09
CA GLY A 59 7.49 -37.50 -6.75
C GLY A 59 8.67 -37.37 -5.77
N GLY A 60 9.41 -38.46 -5.58
CA GLY A 60 10.67 -38.47 -4.80
C GLY A 60 10.54 -38.22 -3.29
N GLY A 61 9.35 -38.38 -2.70
CA GLY A 61 9.11 -38.11 -1.28
C GLY A 61 9.19 -36.63 -0.92
N TYR A 62 8.99 -35.74 -1.89
CA TYR A 62 8.98 -34.30 -1.66
C TYR A 62 7.86 -33.89 -0.71
N GLU A 63 8.19 -33.23 0.40
CA GLU A 63 7.23 -32.58 1.29
C GLU A 63 7.25 -31.06 1.08
N THR A 64 6.06 -30.44 1.08
CA THR A 64 5.98 -28.98 0.95
C THR A 64 6.49 -28.33 2.25
N PRO A 65 7.47 -27.42 2.17
CA PRO A 65 7.94 -26.73 3.36
C PRO A 65 6.81 -25.87 3.93
N PRO A 66 6.76 -25.70 5.28
CA PRO A 66 5.77 -24.83 5.89
C PRO A 66 5.94 -23.41 5.35
N ALA A 67 4.82 -22.77 5.01
CA ALA A 67 4.83 -21.41 4.51
C ALA A 67 5.45 -20.48 5.57
N GLN A 68 6.57 -19.84 5.24
CA GLN A 68 7.15 -18.81 6.09
C GLN A 68 6.24 -17.58 6.06
N ARG A 69 5.63 -17.26 7.20
CA ARG A 69 4.75 -16.11 7.39
C ARG A 69 5.36 -15.18 8.43
N VAL A 70 5.18 -13.88 8.23
CA VAL A 70 5.46 -12.89 9.26
C VAL A 70 4.37 -13.03 10.33
N ALA A 71 4.78 -13.05 11.61
CA ALA A 71 3.82 -13.11 12.71
C ALA A 71 2.88 -11.89 12.67
N PRO A 72 1.58 -12.05 13.01
CA PRO A 72 0.64 -10.93 13.11
C PRO A 72 1.19 -9.87 14.04
N ARG A 73 1.22 -8.62 13.57
CA ARG A 73 1.67 -7.47 14.35
C ARG A 73 0.48 -6.88 15.09
N ALA A 74 0.76 -6.05 16.09
CA ALA A 74 -0.29 -5.34 16.79
C ALA A 74 -1.12 -4.49 15.81
N GLU A 75 -2.44 -4.47 15.97
CA GLU A 75 -3.40 -3.85 15.04
C GLU A 75 -3.05 -2.40 14.65
N TRP A 76 -2.60 -1.61 15.64
CA TRP A 76 -2.21 -0.21 15.44
C TRP A 76 -0.98 -0.05 14.51
N MET A 77 -0.13 -1.06 14.38
CA MET A 77 1.02 -1.03 13.47
C MET A 77 0.57 -1.05 12.00
N TYR A 78 -0.52 -1.74 11.67
CA TYR A 78 -1.07 -1.70 10.31
C TYR A 78 -1.61 -0.32 9.95
N VAL A 79 -2.25 0.37 10.90
CA VAL A 79 -2.69 1.77 10.73
C VAL A 79 -1.48 2.67 10.51
N LEU A 80 -0.44 2.52 11.32
CA LEU A 80 0.79 3.31 11.19
C LEU A 80 1.48 3.06 9.83
N ASP A 81 1.49 1.83 9.34
CA ASP A 81 2.02 1.50 8.01
C ASP A 81 1.27 2.25 6.88
N VAL A 82 -0.07 2.31 6.95
CA VAL A 82 -0.89 3.03 5.96
C VAL A 82 -0.67 4.54 6.06
N VAL A 83 -0.57 5.09 7.27
CA VAL A 83 -0.28 6.52 7.49
C VAL A 83 1.10 6.88 6.94
N LEU A 84 2.12 6.04 7.18
CA LEU A 84 3.45 6.24 6.63
C LEU A 84 3.47 6.17 5.10
N LEU A 85 2.69 5.27 4.51
CA LEU A 85 2.55 5.19 3.05
C LEU A 85 1.94 6.48 2.49
N ALA A 86 0.85 6.96 3.11
CA ALA A 86 0.21 8.21 2.71
C ALA A 86 1.18 9.40 2.80
N ALA A 87 1.94 9.49 3.90
CA ALA A 87 2.96 10.51 4.09
C ALA A 87 4.08 10.41 3.04
N ALA A 88 4.53 9.20 2.73
CA ALA A 88 5.53 8.97 1.70
C ALA A 88 5.05 9.42 0.31
N LEU A 89 3.79 9.14 -0.06
CA LEU A 89 3.20 9.59 -1.34
C LEU A 89 3.09 11.12 -1.41
N VAL A 90 2.70 11.78 -0.32
CA VAL A 90 2.67 13.24 -0.23
C VAL A 90 4.08 13.82 -0.38
N LEU A 91 5.07 13.25 0.31
CA LEU A 91 6.46 13.67 0.19
C LEU A 91 6.99 13.45 -1.23
N ALA A 92 6.65 12.33 -1.86
CA ALA A 92 7.09 12.01 -3.20
C ALA A 92 6.52 13.02 -4.22
N ALA A 93 5.24 13.38 -4.08
CA ALA A 93 4.63 14.49 -4.82
C ALA A 93 5.35 15.82 -4.59
N LEU A 94 5.70 16.17 -3.34
CA LEU A 94 6.41 17.42 -3.03
C LEU A 94 7.81 17.43 -3.64
N VAL A 95 8.53 16.31 -3.59
CA VAL A 95 9.83 16.15 -4.22
C VAL A 95 9.69 16.27 -5.74
N ALA A 96 8.69 15.66 -6.35
CA ALA A 96 8.48 15.66 -7.79
C ALA A 96 8.11 17.05 -8.35
N HIS A 97 7.26 17.80 -7.65
CA HIS A 97 6.69 19.05 -8.17
C HIS A 97 7.30 20.31 -7.58
N ARG A 98 7.58 20.33 -6.27
CA ARG A 98 8.03 21.54 -5.56
C ARG A 98 9.55 21.61 -5.43
N TRP A 99 10.17 20.58 -4.84
CA TRP A 99 11.59 20.64 -4.49
C TRP A 99 12.50 20.22 -5.64
N ARG A 100 12.07 19.25 -6.46
CA ARG A 100 12.76 18.77 -7.67
C ARG A 100 14.23 18.39 -7.47
N ARG A 101 14.61 18.01 -6.24
CA ARG A 101 15.97 17.57 -5.91
C ARG A 101 16.06 16.06 -5.97
N ARG A 102 16.89 15.53 -6.89
CA ARG A 102 17.05 14.09 -7.13
C ARG A 102 17.44 13.31 -5.87
N TRP A 103 18.32 13.88 -5.04
CA TRP A 103 18.77 13.24 -3.80
C TRP A 103 17.63 13.00 -2.81
N MET A 104 16.60 13.87 -2.79
CA MET A 104 15.45 13.69 -1.89
C MET A 104 14.60 12.48 -2.29
N ALA A 105 14.47 12.23 -3.59
CA ALA A 105 13.78 11.03 -4.09
C ALA A 105 14.56 9.76 -3.71
N THR A 106 15.88 9.79 -3.82
CA THR A 106 16.75 8.68 -3.39
C THR A 106 16.62 8.41 -1.88
N VAL A 107 16.66 9.45 -1.05
CA VAL A 107 16.49 9.31 0.41
C VAL A 107 15.11 8.76 0.76
N LEU A 108 14.05 9.24 0.09
CA LEU A 108 12.69 8.75 0.30
C LEU A 108 12.54 7.28 -0.10
N ALA A 109 13.14 6.86 -1.21
CA ALA A 109 13.15 5.47 -1.65
C ALA A 109 13.90 4.56 -0.66
N ILE A 110 15.09 4.97 -0.19
CA ILE A 110 15.86 4.23 0.81
C ILE A 110 15.08 4.13 2.13
N GLY A 111 14.49 5.23 2.60
CA GLY A 111 13.66 5.24 3.81
C GLY A 111 12.43 4.32 3.69
N SER A 112 11.78 4.33 2.52
CA SER A 112 10.65 3.44 2.24
C SER A 112 11.07 1.97 2.24
N LEU A 113 12.21 1.64 1.64
CA LEU A 113 12.73 0.26 1.64
C LEU A 113 13.14 -0.18 3.05
N ALA A 114 13.81 0.69 3.82
CA ALA A 114 14.19 0.42 5.20
C ALA A 114 12.97 0.10 6.07
N TYR A 115 11.92 0.92 5.96
CA TYR A 115 10.71 0.77 6.77
C TYR A 115 9.81 -0.37 6.25
N PHE A 116 9.34 -0.30 5.00
CA PHE A 116 8.35 -1.26 4.46
C PHE A 116 8.98 -2.60 4.07
N GLY A 117 10.26 -2.64 3.74
CA GLY A 117 10.97 -3.88 3.42
C GLY A 117 11.46 -4.58 4.69
N PHE A 118 12.41 -3.95 5.39
CA PHE A 118 13.12 -4.60 6.49
C PHE A 118 12.38 -4.53 7.83
N TYR A 119 11.92 -3.35 8.25
CA TYR A 119 11.28 -3.20 9.57
C TYR A 119 9.91 -3.89 9.63
N ARG A 120 9.09 -3.73 8.59
CA ARG A 120 7.80 -4.44 8.46
C ARG A 120 7.97 -5.93 8.14
N GLN A 121 9.18 -6.36 7.76
CA GLN A 121 9.51 -7.73 7.33
C GLN A 121 8.75 -8.17 6.06
N GLY A 122 8.33 -7.22 5.23
CA GLY A 122 7.62 -7.51 3.98
C GLY A 122 6.82 -6.32 3.44
N CYS A 123 7.05 -5.99 2.17
CA CYS A 123 6.18 -5.09 1.42
C CYS A 123 4.97 -5.87 0.89
N VAL A 124 3.84 -5.17 0.71
CA VAL A 124 2.70 -5.75 0.00
C VAL A 124 3.14 -6.00 -1.45
N CYS A 125 3.16 -7.27 -1.87
CA CYS A 125 3.56 -7.63 -3.22
C CYS A 125 2.55 -7.06 -4.22
N PRO A 126 2.97 -6.21 -5.19
CA PRO A 126 2.05 -5.65 -6.17
C PRO A 126 1.29 -6.71 -6.97
N ILE A 127 1.97 -7.81 -7.34
CA ILE A 127 1.38 -8.92 -8.10
C ILE A 127 0.38 -9.71 -7.26
N GLY A 128 0.69 -9.96 -5.98
CA GLY A 128 -0.23 -10.64 -5.07
C GLY A 128 -1.44 -9.77 -4.74
N ALA A 129 -1.25 -8.46 -4.54
CA ALA A 129 -2.33 -7.53 -4.23
C ALA A 129 -3.32 -7.41 -5.39
N THR A 130 -2.85 -7.33 -6.64
CA THR A 130 -3.77 -7.30 -7.80
C THR A 130 -4.57 -8.58 -7.92
N GLN A 131 -3.96 -9.75 -7.68
CA GLN A 131 -4.65 -11.04 -7.69
C GLN A 131 -5.70 -11.11 -6.58
N ASN A 132 -5.34 -10.77 -5.34
CA ASN A 132 -6.27 -10.81 -4.20
C ASN A 132 -7.45 -9.86 -4.40
N ILE A 133 -7.21 -8.66 -4.92
CA ILE A 133 -8.28 -7.69 -5.20
C ILE A 133 -9.15 -8.15 -6.35
N ALA A 134 -8.57 -8.72 -7.41
CA ALA A 134 -9.34 -9.28 -8.52
C ALA A 134 -10.26 -10.43 -8.05
N VAL A 135 -9.77 -11.33 -7.20
CA VAL A 135 -10.57 -12.40 -6.61
C VAL A 135 -11.69 -11.82 -5.73
N GLY A 136 -11.37 -10.89 -4.83
CA GLY A 136 -12.38 -10.26 -3.97
C GLY A 136 -13.45 -9.42 -4.70
N LEU A 137 -13.18 -9.00 -5.94
CA LEU A 137 -14.17 -8.33 -6.80
C LEU A 137 -15.15 -9.32 -7.46
N VAL A 138 -14.73 -10.57 -7.67
CA VAL A 138 -15.53 -11.62 -8.32
C VAL A 138 -16.24 -12.48 -7.28
N ASP A 139 -15.57 -12.77 -6.16
CA ASP A 139 -16.07 -13.57 -5.06
C ASP A 139 -16.22 -12.72 -3.79
N GLY A 140 -17.46 -12.39 -3.46
CA GLY A 140 -17.78 -11.61 -2.25
C GLY A 140 -17.57 -12.37 -0.93
N ALA A 141 -17.33 -13.69 -0.98
CA ALA A 141 -16.95 -14.48 0.19
C ALA A 141 -15.46 -14.37 0.52
N TYR A 142 -14.63 -13.84 -0.39
CA TYR A 142 -13.19 -13.67 -0.18
C TYR A 142 -12.88 -12.36 0.56
N ALA A 143 -12.40 -12.45 1.80
CA ALA A 143 -12.09 -11.27 2.60
C ALA A 143 -10.69 -10.74 2.31
N VAL A 144 -10.59 -9.55 1.69
CA VAL A 144 -9.30 -8.88 1.45
C VAL A 144 -8.92 -8.04 2.68
N PRO A 145 -7.72 -8.21 3.26
CA PRO A 145 -7.28 -7.38 4.38
C PRO A 145 -7.27 -5.89 4.02
N LEU A 146 -7.85 -5.05 4.88
CA LEU A 146 -8.02 -3.63 4.60
C LEU A 146 -6.68 -2.90 4.39
N ALA A 147 -5.63 -3.32 5.09
CA ALA A 147 -4.28 -2.80 4.87
C ALA A 147 -3.78 -3.10 3.44
N VAL A 148 -4.01 -4.29 2.91
CA VAL A 148 -3.61 -4.65 1.52
C VAL A 148 -4.36 -3.77 0.52
N LEU A 149 -5.67 -3.58 0.74
CA LEU A 149 -6.48 -2.70 -0.09
C LEU A 149 -5.98 -1.25 -0.07
N ALA A 150 -5.63 -0.73 1.11
CA ALA A 150 -5.07 0.61 1.26
C ALA A 150 -3.71 0.75 0.53
N PHE A 151 -2.82 -0.22 0.69
CA PHE A 151 -1.51 -0.25 0.00
C PHE A 151 -1.65 -0.30 -1.53
N PHE A 152 -2.73 -0.89 -2.04
CA PHE A 152 -3.05 -0.88 -3.46
C PHE A 152 -3.68 0.43 -3.92
N LEU A 153 -4.74 0.91 -3.25
CA LEU A 153 -5.53 2.05 -3.71
C LEU A 153 -4.84 3.40 -3.51
N LEU A 154 -4.13 3.61 -2.40
CA LEU A 154 -3.51 4.92 -2.11
C LEU A 154 -2.56 5.39 -3.21
N PRO A 155 -1.59 4.57 -3.67
CA PRO A 155 -0.70 4.97 -4.76
C PRO A 155 -1.46 5.28 -6.06
N LEU A 156 -2.50 4.50 -6.38
CA LEU A 156 -3.33 4.72 -7.57
C LEU A 156 -4.08 6.05 -7.51
N VAL A 157 -4.74 6.34 -6.39
CA VAL A 157 -5.45 7.61 -6.18
C VAL A 157 -4.48 8.79 -6.20
N ALA A 158 -3.33 8.67 -5.55
CA ALA A 158 -2.32 9.71 -5.54
C ALA A 158 -1.79 10.00 -6.96
N ALA A 159 -1.50 8.95 -7.74
CA ALA A 159 -1.10 9.08 -9.14
C ALA A 159 -2.22 9.69 -10.01
N LEU A 160 -3.48 9.33 -9.79
CA LEU A 160 -4.62 9.90 -10.52
C LEU A 160 -4.79 11.40 -10.26
N LEU A 161 -4.60 11.84 -9.01
CA LEU A 161 -4.80 13.24 -8.62
C LEU A 161 -3.61 14.14 -8.96
N VAL A 162 -2.38 13.64 -8.83
CA VAL A 162 -1.15 14.45 -8.92
C VAL A 162 -0.34 14.15 -10.19
N GLY A 163 -0.57 13.01 -10.83
CA GLY A 163 0.18 12.54 -11.99
C GLY A 163 1.52 11.92 -11.61
N ARG A 164 2.44 12.71 -11.04
CA ARG A 164 3.78 12.23 -10.64
C ARG A 164 3.93 12.18 -9.13
N VAL A 165 4.00 10.95 -8.63
CA VAL A 165 4.35 10.59 -7.25
C VAL A 165 5.49 9.58 -7.25
#